data_AF-R7BGU7-F1
#
_entry.id   AF-R7BGU7-F1
#
_cell.length_a   1.000
_cell.length_b   1.000
_cell.length_c   1.000
_cell.angle_alpha   90.00
_cell.angle_beta   90.00
_cell.angle_gamma   90.00
#
_symmetry.space_group_name_H-M   'P 1'
#
loop_
_entity.id
_entity.type
_entity.pdbx_description
1 polymer ?
#
loop_
_entity_poly.entity_id
_entity_poly.type
_entity_poly.pdbx_seq_one_letter_code
_entity_poly.pdbx_strand_id
1 'polypeptide(L)'
;MAKTLYEMLYERMENRCVRQADLCRGLCSTSAMSRYLRGERRIDRMLLTAFMQRLGMSPDKFTTLLTEPEYYYFEWKQEIVLAQIRGDYKKVECLLKDDAAVDRECNEILQEQFYLMLNGIVVKQLYGDNEKSEKFFYEAIKLTIPDFPEKFNMNTLFCLQEINAIILWLEVQPDKRKKLELYEYLISYVTRQYQDELELVKIYPRLAAGYLGVLYQEKRYYECIVVSERAFELMFSTGYVMCLGKILDINIKAYKSCGNEEKIIDRQLQLEAWNEFVEEEKSAGIGDNDDICIMDVWQETELINELIRRERQKKGYSQEYVSEGICSPQTFSRIESGSRLPNPNKYKLIMAKLSLSKEYYFSSIETSDYSVLEKKHNLERLIMCENWEDAERELYSLEKALSLDIPVNSQYVRIMKYIIDNDLDKIEPKDKIEILRQILSMTVTDIPESDCVEAWGDDIWLKDFSSIEILIIVQIGNALINNKDYKLAAHIFENVLEGCKRSRIKPEFHYRTLTLIISRLSGLYGRLGDCERERSYSLESIRISSVSCNRDDLPAYINNLADAYEKMGDMEKAAKYYRIAYLCAELFGKKYVHKIKASYDKIKEVIFSIHLK
;
A
#
# COMPACT_ATOMS: atom_id res chain seq x y z
N MET A 1 -2.98 1.12 30.68
CA MET A 1 -3.58 2.09 29.75
C MET A 1 -2.64 2.14 28.55
N ALA A 2 -3.10 1.83 27.33
CA ALA A 2 -2.25 1.85 26.15
C ALA A 2 -1.73 3.29 25.93
N LYS A 3 -0.46 3.43 25.51
CA LYS A 3 0.09 4.73 25.13
C LYS A 3 -0.64 5.22 23.88
N THR A 4 -0.92 6.52 23.83
CA THR A 4 -1.43 7.20 22.64
C THR A 4 -0.35 7.29 21.57
N LEU A 5 -0.74 7.51 20.31
CA LEU A 5 0.24 7.73 19.23
C LEU A 5 1.17 8.91 19.52
N TYR A 6 0.67 9.95 20.20
CA TYR A 6 1.46 11.13 20.57
C TYR A 6 2.59 10.79 21.55
N GLU A 7 2.35 9.86 22.47
CA GLU A 7 3.37 9.37 23.39
C GLU A 7 4.42 8.53 22.65
N MET A 8 4.01 7.74 21.65
CA MET A 8 4.96 7.01 20.80
C MET A 8 5.84 7.96 19.97
N LEU A 9 5.28 9.05 19.44
CA LEU A 9 6.05 10.09 18.75
C LEU A 9 7.08 10.73 19.70
N TYR A 10 6.65 11.11 20.90
CA TYR A 10 7.50 11.72 21.90
C TYR A 10 8.65 10.79 22.33
N GLU A 11 8.36 9.52 22.58
CA GLU A 11 9.37 8.49 22.89
C GLU A 11 10.37 8.30 21.73
N ARG A 12 9.88 8.23 20.48
CA ARG A 12 10.78 8.12 19.32
C ARG A 12 11.66 9.36 19.16
N MET A 13 11.15 10.54 19.49
CA MET A 13 11.96 11.77 19.51
C MET A 13 13.08 11.69 20.55
N GLU A 14 12.78 11.28 21.78
CA GLU A 14 13.77 11.12 22.85
C GLU A 14 14.84 10.08 22.48
N ASN A 15 14.41 8.91 22.01
CA ASN A 15 15.31 7.83 21.58
C ASN A 15 16.25 8.24 20.44
N ARG A 16 15.81 9.17 19.57
CA ARG A 16 16.59 9.66 18.43
C ARG A 16 17.26 11.01 18.69
N CYS A 17 17.15 11.57 19.90
CA CYS A 17 17.63 12.89 20.26
C CYS A 17 17.14 14.01 19.30
N VAL A 18 15.90 13.90 18.80
CA VAL A 18 15.30 14.88 17.88
C VAL A 18 14.58 15.97 18.67
N ARG A 19 14.92 17.23 18.40
CA ARG A 19 14.26 18.38 19.05
C ARG A 19 12.92 18.69 18.37
N GLN A 20 11.95 19.19 19.14
CA GLN A 20 10.65 19.63 18.61
C GLN A 20 10.81 20.65 17.47
N ALA A 21 11.75 21.60 17.61
CA ALA A 21 12.02 22.61 16.59
C ALA A 21 12.53 22.01 15.27
N ASP A 22 13.36 20.96 15.34
CA ASP A 22 13.88 20.28 14.15
C ASP A 22 12.76 19.48 13.46
N LEU A 23 11.92 18.79 14.25
CA LEU A 23 10.81 17.99 13.75
C LEU A 23 9.70 18.83 13.10
N CYS A 24 9.32 19.96 13.71
CA CYS A 24 8.22 20.79 13.23
C CYS A 24 8.63 21.88 12.22
N ARG A 25 9.93 22.02 11.93
CA ARG A 25 10.48 23.04 11.04
C ARG A 25 9.72 23.12 9.71
N GLY A 26 9.21 24.30 9.39
CA GLY A 26 8.46 24.54 8.14
C GLY A 26 7.09 23.87 8.07
N LEU A 27 6.63 23.15 9.11
CA LEU A 27 5.33 22.45 9.11
C LEU A 27 4.35 23.05 10.12
N CYS A 28 4.84 23.47 11.28
CA CYS A 28 4.08 24.24 12.26
C CYS A 28 4.99 24.94 13.27
N SER A 29 4.42 25.78 14.13
CA SER A 29 5.17 26.41 15.23
C SER A 29 5.48 25.40 16.34
N THR A 30 6.56 25.63 17.08
CA THR A 30 6.91 24.81 18.26
C THR A 30 5.79 24.79 19.30
N SER A 31 5.06 25.89 19.46
CA SER A 31 3.88 25.95 20.33
C SER A 31 2.75 25.02 19.86
N ALA A 32 2.50 24.94 18.54
CA ALA A 32 1.53 24.01 17.98
C ALA A 32 1.99 22.56 18.18
N MET A 33 3.28 22.28 17.93
CA MET A 33 3.91 20.98 18.20
C MET A 33 3.70 20.52 19.64
N SER A 34 3.95 21.39 20.62
CA SER A 34 3.73 21.06 22.04
C SER A 34 2.27 20.72 22.35
N ARG A 35 1.31 21.41 21.73
CA ARG A 35 -0.13 21.11 21.91
C ARG A 35 -0.52 19.77 21.26
N TYR A 36 0.07 19.44 20.12
CA TYR A 36 -0.12 18.15 19.47
C TYR A 36 0.41 17.00 20.34
N LEU A 37 1.64 17.11 20.84
CA LEU A 37 2.26 16.09 21.69
C LEU A 37 1.53 15.87 23.02
N ARG A 38 0.82 16.88 23.52
CA ARG A 38 -0.05 16.76 24.71
C ARG A 38 -1.47 16.26 24.40
N GLY A 39 -1.79 15.99 23.14
CA GLY A 39 -3.14 15.58 22.71
C GLY A 39 -4.21 16.67 22.86
N GLU A 40 -3.82 17.94 23.02
CA GLU A 40 -4.74 19.09 23.15
C GLU A 40 -5.31 19.52 21.79
N ARG A 41 -4.67 19.10 20.70
CA ARG A 41 -5.07 19.36 19.32
C ARG A 41 -4.92 18.07 18.51
N ARG A 42 -5.91 17.75 17.68
CA ARG A 42 -5.82 16.64 16.70
C ARG A 42 -4.83 17.02 15.60
N ILE A 43 -3.89 16.13 15.29
CA ILE A 43 -3.04 16.22 14.10
C ILE A 43 -3.83 15.66 12.92
N ASP A 44 -3.84 16.35 11.78
CA ASP A 44 -4.41 15.80 10.54
C ASP A 44 -3.46 14.75 9.91
N ARG A 45 -3.97 13.92 9.00
CA ARG A 45 -3.19 12.81 8.41
C ARG A 45 -1.92 13.26 7.70
N MET A 46 -1.93 14.41 7.01
CA MET A 46 -0.75 14.88 6.28
C MET A 46 0.36 15.28 7.25
N LEU A 47 0.03 16.10 8.26
CA LEU A 47 1.01 16.56 9.23
C LEU A 47 1.56 15.40 10.07
N LEU A 48 0.71 14.45 10.48
CA LEU A 48 1.17 13.28 11.22
C LEU A 48 2.13 12.44 10.38
N THR A 49 1.77 12.16 9.12
CA THR A 49 2.62 11.41 8.19
C THR A 49 4.00 12.06 8.06
N ALA A 50 4.03 13.38 7.91
CA ALA A 50 5.29 14.12 7.82
C ALA A 50 6.13 14.01 9.10
N PHE A 51 5.52 14.13 10.29
CA PHE A 51 6.23 13.94 11.56
C PHE A 51 6.77 12.53 11.73
N MET A 52 5.95 11.51 11.44
CA MET A 52 6.36 10.11 11.52
C MET A 52 7.55 9.83 10.61
N GLN A 53 7.48 10.24 9.34
CA GLN A 53 8.57 10.02 8.38
C GLN A 53 9.84 10.80 8.76
N ARG A 54 9.72 12.03 9.25
CA ARG A 54 10.87 12.79 9.80
C ARG A 54 11.51 12.10 11.02
N LEU A 55 10.76 11.26 11.75
CA LEU A 55 11.25 10.39 12.82
C LEU A 55 11.65 8.98 12.34
N GLY A 56 11.62 8.71 11.03
CA GLY A 56 11.94 7.40 10.44
C GLY A 56 10.92 6.33 10.81
N MET A 57 9.70 6.74 11.16
CA MET A 57 8.57 5.88 11.44
C MET A 57 7.74 5.72 10.17
N SER A 58 7.20 4.52 9.96
CA SER A 58 6.25 4.27 8.88
C SER A 58 4.82 4.50 9.38
N PRO A 59 4.06 5.37 8.71
CA PRO A 59 2.66 5.60 9.06
C PRO A 59 1.74 4.42 8.67
N ASP A 60 2.17 3.51 7.78
CA ASP A 60 1.38 2.37 7.31
C ASP A 60 1.08 1.32 8.38
N LYS A 61 1.70 1.44 9.56
CA LYS A 61 1.39 0.64 10.74
C LYS A 61 0.03 0.97 11.35
N PHE A 62 -0.55 2.10 10.95
CA PHE A 62 -1.80 2.62 11.46
C PHE A 62 -2.84 2.74 10.35
N THR A 63 -4.06 2.32 10.67
CA THR A 63 -5.27 2.78 10.01
C THR A 63 -5.61 4.17 10.52
N THR A 64 -5.86 5.10 9.61
CA THR A 64 -6.22 6.48 9.95
C THR A 64 -7.73 6.70 9.88
N LEU A 65 -8.30 7.27 10.94
CA LEU A 65 -9.67 7.77 10.96
C LEU A 65 -9.76 9.17 10.37
N LEU A 66 -10.39 9.26 9.20
CA LEU A 66 -10.62 10.50 8.49
C LEU A 66 -12.05 11.00 8.66
N THR A 67 -12.15 12.31 8.55
CA THR A 67 -13.40 13.03 8.31
C THR A 67 -13.73 13.01 6.81
N GLU A 68 -14.99 13.23 6.44
CA GLU A 68 -15.39 13.35 5.02
C GLU A 68 -14.57 14.44 4.28
N PRO A 69 -14.34 15.65 4.83
CA PRO A 69 -13.52 16.66 4.15
C PRO A 69 -12.05 16.23 3.95
N GLU A 70 -11.43 15.61 4.97
CA GLU A 70 -10.06 15.10 4.81
C GLU A 70 -10.03 14.01 3.74
N TYR A 71 -10.99 13.08 3.76
CA TYR A 71 -11.07 12.01 2.78
C TYR A 71 -11.27 12.54 1.35
N TYR A 72 -12.10 13.57 1.17
CA TYR A 72 -12.28 14.24 -0.12
C TYR A 72 -10.95 14.74 -0.71
N TYR A 73 -10.06 15.30 0.12
CA TYR A 73 -8.72 15.69 -0.31
C TYR A 73 -7.86 14.48 -0.75
N PHE A 74 -7.89 13.37 0.00
CA PHE A 74 -7.14 12.16 -0.38
C PHE A 74 -7.70 11.47 -1.62
N GLU A 75 -9.03 11.49 -1.80
CA GLU A 75 -9.67 11.03 -3.02
C GLU A 75 -9.22 11.85 -4.24
N TRP A 76 -9.16 13.18 -4.11
CA TRP A 76 -8.63 14.06 -5.15
C TRP A 76 -7.15 13.77 -5.43
N LYS A 77 -6.31 13.58 -4.39
CA LYS A 77 -4.90 13.17 -4.58
C LYS A 77 -4.78 11.85 -5.35
N GLN A 78 -5.67 10.90 -5.09
CA GLN A 78 -5.68 9.64 -5.82
C GLN A 78 -6.06 9.85 -7.30
N GLU A 79 -7.05 10.69 -7.61
CA GLU A 79 -7.38 11.03 -9.01
C GLU A 79 -6.20 11.68 -9.75
N ILE A 80 -5.42 12.52 -9.05
CA ILE A 80 -4.17 13.09 -9.57
C ILE A 80 -3.13 11.99 -9.85
N VAL A 81 -2.96 11.03 -8.95
CA VAL A 81 -2.05 9.87 -9.15
C VAL A 81 -2.50 9.03 -10.34
N LEU A 82 -3.79 8.70 -10.43
CA LEU A 82 -4.35 7.95 -11.56
C LEU A 82 -4.17 8.67 -12.89
N ALA A 83 -4.34 10.00 -12.92
CA ALA A 83 -4.10 10.81 -14.12
C ALA A 83 -2.62 10.80 -14.52
N GLN A 84 -1.69 10.87 -13.55
CA GLN A 84 -0.25 10.76 -13.81
C GLN A 84 0.13 9.37 -14.36
N ILE A 85 -0.38 8.29 -13.75
CA ILE A 85 -0.15 6.91 -14.23
C ILE A 85 -0.60 6.78 -15.69
N ARG A 86 -1.74 7.37 -16.05
CA ARG A 86 -2.23 7.37 -17.44
C ARG A 86 -1.51 8.34 -18.38
N GLY A 87 -0.57 9.14 -17.89
CA GLY A 87 0.07 10.21 -18.66
C GLY A 87 -0.87 11.37 -19.06
N ASP A 88 -2.05 11.47 -18.45
CA ASP A 88 -3.05 12.48 -18.77
C ASP A 88 -2.82 13.76 -17.95
N TYR A 89 -1.76 14.47 -18.30
CA TYR A 89 -1.39 15.73 -17.63
C TYR A 89 -2.39 16.87 -17.89
N LYS A 90 -3.25 16.76 -18.91
CA LYS A 90 -4.38 17.68 -19.09
C LYS A 90 -5.43 17.47 -18.02
N LYS A 91 -5.77 16.22 -17.68
CA LYS A 91 -6.63 15.92 -16.53
C LYS A 91 -6.00 16.43 -15.23
N VAL A 92 -4.69 16.28 -15.03
CA VAL A 92 -3.99 16.87 -13.87
C VAL A 92 -4.19 18.39 -13.81
N GLU A 93 -3.98 19.10 -14.92
CA GLU A 93 -4.20 20.56 -15.00
C GLU A 93 -5.66 20.97 -14.71
N CYS A 94 -6.64 20.16 -15.14
CA CYS A 94 -8.04 20.38 -14.80
C CYS A 94 -8.32 20.17 -13.31
N LEU A 95 -7.83 19.06 -12.72
CA LEU A 95 -8.02 18.73 -11.31
C LEU A 95 -7.40 19.77 -10.37
N LEU A 96 -6.38 20.52 -10.80
CA LEU A 96 -5.83 21.64 -10.03
C LEU A 96 -6.81 22.82 -9.85
N LYS A 97 -7.95 22.81 -10.56
CA LYS A 97 -9.00 23.83 -10.44
C LYS A 97 -10.15 23.39 -9.54
N ASP A 98 -10.14 22.14 -9.06
CA ASP A 98 -11.17 21.61 -8.17
C ASP A 98 -11.09 22.27 -6.78
N ASP A 99 -12.21 22.31 -6.07
CA ASP A 99 -12.29 22.87 -4.71
C ASP A 99 -11.28 22.18 -3.77
N ALA A 100 -11.04 20.88 -3.92
CA ALA A 100 -10.05 20.12 -3.15
C ALA A 100 -8.60 20.65 -3.28
N ALA A 101 -8.24 21.29 -4.40
CA ALA A 101 -6.89 21.81 -4.63
C ALA A 101 -6.65 23.14 -3.90
N VAL A 102 -7.70 23.94 -3.73
CA VAL A 102 -7.65 25.26 -3.07
C VAL A 102 -8.09 25.23 -1.61
N ASP A 103 -8.78 24.16 -1.20
CA ASP A 103 -9.17 23.92 0.17
C ASP A 103 -7.96 23.73 1.10
N ARG A 104 -8.12 24.16 2.35
CA ARG A 104 -7.11 24.12 3.42
C ARG A 104 -7.58 23.37 4.66
N GLU A 105 -8.48 22.39 4.51
CA GLU A 105 -8.95 21.51 5.60
C GLU A 105 -7.84 20.62 6.19
N CYS A 106 -6.90 20.15 5.36
CA CYS A 106 -5.69 19.46 5.85
C CYS A 106 -4.58 20.48 6.18
N ASN A 107 -3.37 20.02 6.50
CA ASN A 107 -2.25 20.93 6.74
C ASN A 107 -1.96 21.84 5.54
N GLU A 108 -2.27 23.13 5.68
CA GLU A 108 -2.15 24.15 4.63
C GLU A 108 -0.79 24.19 3.94
N ILE A 109 0.31 24.11 4.71
CA ILE A 109 1.67 24.20 4.14
C ILE A 109 1.97 22.99 3.25
N LEU A 110 1.63 21.78 3.72
CA LEU A 110 1.86 20.55 2.96
C LEU A 110 0.93 20.46 1.74
N GLN A 111 -0.28 21.00 1.81
CA GLN A 111 -1.18 21.10 0.66
C GLN A 111 -0.64 22.09 -0.38
N GLU A 112 -0.20 23.28 0.04
CA GLU A 112 0.40 24.28 -0.86
C GLU A 112 1.67 23.75 -1.53
N GLN A 113 2.55 23.08 -0.78
CA GLN A 113 3.72 22.42 -1.35
C GLN A 113 3.32 21.41 -2.44
N PHE A 114 2.35 20.54 -2.16
CA PHE A 114 1.89 19.54 -3.12
C PHE A 114 1.27 20.21 -4.36
N TYR A 115 0.49 21.27 -4.18
CA TYR A 115 -0.09 22.07 -5.26
C TYR A 115 0.99 22.69 -6.17
N LEU A 116 2.04 23.30 -5.60
CA LEU A 116 3.16 23.86 -6.37
C LEU A 116 3.94 22.76 -7.12
N MET A 117 4.17 21.60 -6.49
CA MET A 117 4.78 20.46 -7.16
C MET A 117 3.97 20.03 -8.39
N LEU A 118 2.64 19.94 -8.28
CA LEU A 118 1.79 19.58 -9.41
C LEU A 118 1.80 20.62 -10.52
N ASN A 119 1.79 21.92 -10.19
CA ASN A 119 1.94 22.99 -11.18
C ASN A 119 3.28 22.88 -11.93
N GLY A 120 4.37 22.62 -11.20
CA GLY A 120 5.68 22.40 -11.81
C GLY A 120 5.73 21.18 -12.74
N ILE A 121 5.03 20.09 -12.39
CA ILE A 121 4.88 18.90 -13.23
C ILE A 121 4.07 19.22 -14.48
N VAL A 122 2.91 19.86 -14.35
CA VAL A 122 2.04 20.24 -15.48
C VAL A 122 2.80 21.14 -16.46
N VAL A 123 3.50 22.15 -15.95
CA VAL A 123 4.31 23.07 -16.76
C VAL A 123 5.37 22.33 -17.57
N LYS A 124 6.09 21.41 -16.92
CA LYS A 124 7.12 20.59 -17.58
C LYS A 124 6.52 19.67 -18.65
N GLN A 125 5.46 18.92 -18.31
CA GLN A 125 4.95 17.83 -19.14
C GLN A 125 4.09 18.34 -20.31
N LEU A 126 3.29 19.40 -20.12
CA LEU A 126 2.43 19.93 -21.19
C LEU A 126 3.12 21.00 -22.04
N TYR A 127 4.03 21.79 -21.45
CA TYR A 127 4.58 22.97 -22.11
C TYR A 127 6.10 22.93 -22.33
N GLY A 128 6.80 21.93 -21.76
CA GLY A 128 8.25 21.78 -21.92
C GLY A 128 9.08 22.89 -21.26
N ASP A 129 8.47 23.70 -20.39
CA ASP A 129 9.11 24.87 -19.78
C ASP A 129 9.83 24.47 -18.48
N ASN A 130 11.08 24.04 -18.63
CA ASN A 130 11.93 23.64 -17.51
C ASN A 130 12.26 24.79 -16.56
N GLU A 131 12.34 26.04 -17.04
CA GLU A 131 12.69 27.19 -16.19
C GLU A 131 11.52 27.54 -15.25
N LYS A 132 10.29 27.58 -15.79
CA LYS A 132 9.10 27.83 -14.98
C LYS A 132 8.80 26.66 -14.05
N SER A 133 9.01 25.43 -14.51
CA SER A 133 8.90 24.23 -13.68
C SER A 133 9.88 24.25 -12.50
N GLU A 134 11.13 24.66 -12.73
CA GLU A 134 12.16 24.80 -11.70
C GLU A 134 11.76 25.80 -10.61
N LYS A 135 11.18 26.95 -10.98
CA LYS A 135 10.67 27.94 -10.03
C LYS A 135 9.58 27.37 -9.11
N PHE A 136 8.60 26.66 -9.68
CA PHE A 136 7.55 26.00 -8.89
C PHE A 136 8.12 24.99 -7.90
N PHE A 137 9.06 24.14 -8.33
CA PHE A 137 9.67 23.15 -7.45
C PHE A 137 10.52 23.81 -6.36
N TYR A 138 11.27 24.86 -6.71
CA TYR A 138 12.07 25.61 -5.74
C TYR A 138 11.18 26.25 -4.65
N GLU A 139 10.09 26.91 -5.05
CA GLU A 139 9.11 27.49 -4.11
C GLU A 139 8.46 26.41 -3.23
N ALA A 140 8.07 25.28 -3.82
CA ALA A 140 7.51 24.14 -3.09
C ALA A 140 8.46 23.62 -2.00
N ILE A 141 9.75 23.48 -2.31
CA ILE A 141 10.76 23.04 -1.34
C ILE A 141 10.91 24.07 -0.21
N LYS A 142 10.95 25.37 -0.54
CA LYS A 142 11.16 26.45 0.44
C LYS A 142 10.05 26.56 1.49
N LEU A 143 8.83 26.11 1.18
CA LEU A 143 7.71 26.11 2.13
C LEU A 143 8.00 25.26 3.38
N THR A 144 8.60 24.08 3.21
CA THR A 144 8.84 23.14 4.32
C THR A 144 10.33 23.02 4.69
N ILE A 145 11.21 23.41 3.78
CA ILE A 145 12.67 23.46 3.96
C ILE A 145 13.15 24.91 3.68
N PRO A 146 12.96 25.84 4.63
CA PRO A 146 13.30 27.25 4.43
C PRO A 146 14.78 27.50 4.13
N ASP A 147 15.66 26.60 4.54
CA ASP A 147 17.12 26.74 4.37
C ASP A 147 17.60 26.23 2.99
N PHE A 148 16.72 25.73 2.12
CA PHE A 148 17.10 25.27 0.78
C PHE A 148 17.66 26.40 -0.11
N PRO A 149 18.72 26.19 -0.92
CA PRO A 149 19.49 24.96 -1.17
C PRO A 149 20.81 24.87 -0.37
N GLU A 150 20.87 25.46 0.83
CA GLU A 150 22.08 25.41 1.64
C GLU A 150 22.45 23.98 2.07
N LYS A 151 23.71 23.76 2.48
CA LYS A 151 24.17 22.44 2.92
C LYS A 151 23.38 21.98 4.14
N PHE A 152 22.69 20.85 4.00
CA PHE A 152 21.97 20.20 5.08
C PHE A 152 22.94 19.65 6.13
N ASN A 153 22.50 19.69 7.39
CA ASN A 153 23.23 19.12 8.52
C ASN A 153 22.52 17.87 9.06
N MET A 154 23.09 17.24 10.09
CA MET A 154 22.56 16.01 10.70
C MET A 154 21.19 16.18 11.36
N ASN A 155 20.76 17.43 11.64
CA ASN A 155 19.46 17.74 12.24
C ASN A 155 18.38 18.03 11.19
N THR A 156 18.75 18.02 9.90
CA THR A 156 17.79 18.24 8.82
C THR A 156 17.02 16.94 8.60
N LEU A 157 15.72 16.99 8.91
CA LEU A 157 14.80 15.86 8.74
C LEU A 157 13.90 16.12 7.54
N PHE A 158 13.68 15.07 6.74
CA PHE A 158 12.81 15.08 5.58
C PHE A 158 11.68 14.08 5.75
N CYS A 159 10.48 14.44 5.30
CA CYS A 159 9.44 13.46 4.98
C CYS A 159 9.52 13.08 3.49
N LEU A 160 8.75 12.07 3.07
CA LEU A 160 8.81 11.59 1.69
C LEU A 160 8.34 12.65 0.67
N GLN A 161 7.35 13.48 1.02
CA GLN A 161 6.88 14.56 0.14
C GLN A 161 7.99 15.59 -0.13
N GLU A 162 8.78 15.93 0.90
CA GLU A 162 9.91 16.85 0.77
C GLU A 162 11.00 16.28 -0.13
N ILE A 163 11.32 15.00 0.02
CA ILE A 163 12.30 14.32 -0.85
C ILE A 163 11.79 14.30 -2.29
N ASN A 164 10.50 14.01 -2.52
CA ASN A 164 9.91 14.08 -3.85
C ASN A 164 9.98 15.48 -4.48
N ALA A 165 9.77 16.54 -3.69
CA ALA A 165 9.92 17.91 -4.19
C ALA A 165 11.37 18.18 -4.63
N ILE A 166 12.36 17.71 -3.87
CA ILE A 166 13.78 17.81 -4.24
C ILE A 166 14.09 16.98 -5.50
N ILE A 167 13.53 15.78 -5.65
CA ILE A 167 13.70 14.95 -6.86
C ILE A 167 13.17 15.68 -8.10
N LEU A 168 11.96 16.26 -8.02
CA LEU A 168 11.37 17.01 -9.13
C LEU A 168 12.25 18.21 -9.53
N TRP A 169 12.77 18.95 -8.55
CA TRP A 169 13.72 20.03 -8.80
C TRP A 169 15.02 19.51 -9.45
N LEU A 170 15.59 18.40 -8.96
CA LEU A 170 16.79 17.77 -9.52
C LEU A 170 16.61 17.33 -10.97
N GLU A 171 15.44 16.87 -11.36
CA GLU A 171 15.15 16.43 -12.74
C GLU A 171 15.34 17.56 -13.77
N VAL A 172 15.03 18.81 -13.38
CA VAL A 172 15.13 19.98 -14.27
C VAL A 172 16.45 20.75 -14.11
N GLN A 173 17.31 20.37 -13.15
CA GLN A 173 18.61 21.01 -12.99
C GLN A 173 19.59 20.68 -14.14
N PRO A 174 20.34 21.67 -14.67
CA PRO A 174 21.37 21.44 -15.68
C PRO A 174 22.73 21.02 -15.08
N ASP A 175 23.03 21.42 -13.84
CA ASP A 175 24.33 21.20 -13.20
C ASP A 175 24.48 19.75 -12.72
N LYS A 176 25.20 18.94 -13.51
CA LYS A 176 25.43 17.52 -13.23
C LYS A 176 26.14 17.26 -11.91
N ARG A 177 27.09 18.11 -11.54
CA ARG A 177 27.89 17.93 -10.32
C ARG A 177 27.02 18.16 -9.09
N LYS A 178 26.25 19.26 -9.08
CA LYS A 178 25.31 19.54 -7.98
C LYS A 178 24.25 18.45 -7.88
N LYS A 179 23.75 17.92 -9.02
CA LYS A 179 22.83 16.80 -9.03
C LYS A 179 23.43 15.56 -8.38
N LEU A 180 24.65 15.19 -8.77
CA LEU A 180 25.36 14.04 -8.24
C LEU A 180 25.54 14.16 -6.71
N GLU A 181 26.08 15.30 -6.24
CA GLU A 181 26.31 15.56 -4.81
C GLU A 181 25.01 15.47 -3.99
N LEU A 182 23.90 16.01 -4.52
CA LEU A 182 22.62 15.97 -3.82
C LEU A 182 21.96 14.57 -3.88
N TYR A 183 22.05 13.83 -4.98
CA TYR A 183 21.59 12.45 -5.04
C TYR A 183 22.36 11.55 -4.06
N GLU A 184 23.69 11.68 -3.99
CA GLU A 184 24.53 10.96 -3.04
C GLU A 184 24.11 11.24 -1.59
N TYR A 185 23.87 12.51 -1.27
CA TYR A 185 23.36 12.91 0.03
C TYR A 185 21.99 12.28 0.32
N LEU A 186 21.03 12.34 -0.62
CA LEU A 186 19.68 11.81 -0.43
C LEU A 186 19.69 10.28 -0.29
N ILE A 187 20.47 9.56 -1.10
CA ILE A 187 20.63 8.10 -0.99
C ILE A 187 21.19 7.73 0.37
N SER A 188 22.23 8.43 0.84
CA SER A 188 22.80 8.21 2.18
C SER A 188 21.80 8.58 3.30
N TYR A 189 21.02 9.64 3.11
CA TYR A 189 19.99 10.05 4.06
C TYR A 189 18.91 8.98 4.20
N VAL A 190 18.27 8.57 3.10
CA VAL A 190 17.10 7.66 3.16
C VAL A 190 17.49 6.28 3.71
N THR A 191 18.66 5.76 3.32
CA THR A 191 19.16 4.46 3.79
C THR A 191 19.48 4.44 5.29
N ARG A 192 19.88 5.58 5.86
CA ARG A 192 20.11 5.72 7.31
C ARG A 192 18.82 6.04 8.07
N GLN A 193 17.94 6.83 7.48
CA GLN A 193 16.75 7.37 8.13
C GLN A 193 15.60 6.36 8.18
N TYR A 194 15.35 5.65 7.08
CA TYR A 194 14.24 4.71 6.93
C TYR A 194 14.76 3.28 6.99
N GLN A 195 14.86 2.75 8.20
CA GLN A 195 15.24 1.34 8.44
C GLN A 195 14.12 0.36 8.12
N ASP A 196 12.87 0.84 8.12
CA ASP A 196 11.73 0.06 7.64
C ASP A 196 11.74 0.00 6.10
N GLU A 197 11.97 -1.19 5.56
CA GLU A 197 12.02 -1.43 4.12
C GLU A 197 10.72 -1.08 3.41
N LEU A 198 9.55 -1.25 4.05
CA LEU A 198 8.24 -0.89 3.49
C LEU A 198 8.06 0.63 3.38
N GLU A 199 8.78 1.41 4.18
CA GLU A 199 8.80 2.87 4.04
C GLU A 199 9.88 3.32 3.06
N LEU A 200 11.05 2.68 3.10
CA LEU A 200 12.18 2.99 2.22
C LEU A 200 11.84 2.75 0.74
N VAL A 201 11.12 1.67 0.42
CA VAL A 201 10.75 1.32 -0.97
C VAL A 201 9.87 2.37 -1.65
N LYS A 202 9.17 3.21 -0.88
CA LYS A 202 8.32 4.27 -1.43
C LYS A 202 9.12 5.42 -2.05
N ILE A 203 10.41 5.52 -1.75
CA ILE A 203 11.26 6.63 -2.22
C ILE A 203 12.58 6.19 -2.85
N TYR A 204 13.17 5.09 -2.37
CA TYR A 204 14.48 4.64 -2.85
C TYR A 204 14.51 4.29 -4.34
N PRO A 205 13.55 3.53 -4.92
CA PRO A 205 13.56 3.22 -6.35
C PRO A 205 13.49 4.48 -7.22
N ARG A 206 12.70 5.48 -6.81
CA ARG A 206 12.61 6.76 -7.51
C ARG A 206 13.94 7.54 -7.46
N LEU A 207 14.55 7.63 -6.27
CA LEU A 207 15.88 8.24 -6.11
C LEU A 207 16.92 7.51 -6.95
N ALA A 208 16.90 6.18 -6.93
CA ALA A 208 17.80 5.33 -7.70
C ALA A 208 17.63 5.58 -9.19
N ALA A 209 16.40 5.61 -9.73
CA ALA A 209 16.15 5.88 -11.14
C ALA A 209 16.78 7.22 -11.61
N GLY A 210 16.62 8.29 -10.83
CA GLY A 210 17.25 9.58 -11.12
C GLY A 210 18.77 9.56 -10.98
N TYR A 211 19.29 8.93 -9.93
CA TYR A 211 20.72 8.85 -9.61
C TYR A 211 21.51 8.00 -10.62
N LEU A 212 20.96 6.85 -11.02
CA LEU A 212 21.53 5.93 -12.00
C LEU A 212 21.82 6.62 -13.34
N GLY A 213 20.92 7.50 -13.79
CA GLY A 213 21.12 8.28 -15.01
C GLY A 213 22.33 9.19 -14.93
N VAL A 214 22.60 9.79 -13.76
CA VAL A 214 23.78 10.64 -13.52
C VAL A 214 25.05 9.79 -13.41
N LEU A 215 25.02 8.71 -12.62
CA LEU A 215 26.16 7.80 -12.46
C LEU A 215 26.63 7.21 -13.80
N TYR A 216 25.69 6.80 -14.65
CA TYR A 216 26.01 6.23 -15.95
C TYR A 216 26.72 7.24 -16.86
N GLN A 217 26.29 8.51 -16.85
CA GLN A 217 26.95 9.58 -17.61
C GLN A 217 28.37 9.86 -17.10
N GLU A 218 28.59 9.74 -15.79
CA GLU A 218 29.91 9.83 -15.15
C GLU A 218 30.74 8.54 -15.28
N LYS A 219 30.25 7.54 -16.03
CA LYS A 219 30.89 6.24 -16.27
C LYS A 219 31.16 5.42 -15.01
N ARG A 220 30.39 5.67 -13.93
CA ARG A 220 30.45 4.93 -12.66
C ARG A 220 29.62 3.64 -12.75
N TYR A 221 29.93 2.78 -13.73
CA TYR A 221 29.09 1.63 -14.09
C TYR A 221 28.93 0.60 -12.97
N TYR A 222 29.99 0.33 -12.21
CA TYR A 222 29.90 -0.59 -11.07
C TYR A 222 28.91 -0.09 -10.01
N GLU A 223 28.90 1.21 -9.75
CA GLU A 223 27.94 1.81 -8.81
C GLU A 223 26.53 1.80 -9.37
N CYS A 224 26.35 1.95 -10.70
CA CYS A 224 25.05 1.72 -11.31
C CYS A 224 24.51 0.32 -11.02
N ILE A 225 25.37 -0.71 -11.11
CA ILE A 225 25.01 -2.09 -10.79
C ILE A 225 24.61 -2.22 -9.32
N VAL A 226 25.44 -1.71 -8.39
CA VAL A 226 25.15 -1.80 -6.95
C VAL A 226 23.82 -1.11 -6.57
N VAL A 227 23.59 0.11 -7.08
CA VAL A 227 22.37 0.87 -6.78
C VAL A 227 21.12 0.20 -7.37
N SER A 228 21.21 -0.32 -8.59
CA SER A 228 20.08 -1.02 -9.22
C SER A 228 19.76 -2.35 -8.55
N GLU A 229 20.76 -3.16 -8.20
CA GLU A 229 20.54 -4.43 -7.49
C GLU A 229 19.93 -4.19 -6.10
N ARG A 230 20.34 -3.14 -5.37
CA ARG A 230 19.67 -2.77 -4.11
C ARG A 230 18.22 -2.33 -4.31
N ALA A 231 17.93 -1.61 -5.41
CA ALA A 231 16.55 -1.23 -5.72
C ALA A 231 15.69 -2.46 -6.03
N PHE A 232 16.22 -3.44 -6.78
CA PHE A 232 15.54 -4.70 -7.06
C PHE A 232 15.26 -5.51 -5.80
N GLU A 233 16.28 -5.72 -4.96
CA GLU A 233 16.14 -6.43 -3.68
C GLU A 233 15.00 -5.81 -2.85
N LEU A 234 15.00 -4.49 -2.71
CA LEU A 234 14.01 -3.77 -1.93
C LEU A 234 12.60 -3.84 -2.54
N MET A 235 12.46 -3.69 -3.86
CA MET A 235 11.16 -3.78 -4.53
C MET A 235 10.56 -5.18 -4.43
N PHE A 236 11.37 -6.22 -4.62
CA PHE A 236 10.90 -7.60 -4.65
C PHE A 236 10.69 -8.19 -3.25
N SER A 237 11.48 -7.78 -2.25
CA SER A 237 11.28 -8.21 -0.85
C SER A 237 10.08 -7.55 -0.18
N THR A 238 9.57 -6.45 -0.74
CA THR A 238 8.43 -5.69 -0.21
C THR A 238 7.18 -5.80 -1.08
N GLY A 239 7.31 -6.33 -2.29
CA GLY A 239 6.23 -6.43 -3.27
C GLY A 239 5.88 -5.12 -3.98
N TYR A 240 6.58 -4.02 -3.68
CA TYR A 240 6.28 -2.71 -4.23
C TYR A 240 7.22 -2.35 -5.37
N VAL A 241 6.67 -2.27 -6.58
CA VAL A 241 7.47 -2.16 -7.81
C VAL A 241 7.14 -0.86 -8.54
N MET A 242 8.15 -0.01 -8.74
CA MET A 242 8.07 1.25 -9.47
C MET A 242 9.40 1.59 -10.14
N CYS A 243 9.37 2.32 -11.26
CA CYS A 243 10.56 2.64 -12.04
C CYS A 243 11.35 1.40 -12.51
N LEU A 244 10.70 0.23 -12.61
CA LEU A 244 11.37 -1.05 -12.83
C LEU A 244 12.05 -1.09 -14.20
N GLY A 245 11.34 -0.70 -15.26
CA GLY A 245 11.87 -0.68 -16.63
C GLY A 245 13.05 0.30 -16.77
N LYS A 246 12.95 1.49 -16.17
CA LYS A 246 14.05 2.49 -16.13
C LYS A 246 15.30 1.96 -15.43
N ILE A 247 15.13 1.30 -14.28
CA ILE A 247 16.25 0.76 -13.50
C ILE A 247 16.87 -0.45 -14.23
N LEU A 248 16.04 -1.34 -14.80
CA LEU A 248 16.49 -2.47 -15.61
C LEU A 248 17.29 -2.02 -16.83
N ASP A 249 16.83 -1.03 -17.57
CA ASP A 249 17.52 -0.51 -18.76
C ASP A 249 18.94 -0.01 -18.42
N ILE A 250 19.09 0.79 -17.35
CA ILE A 250 20.41 1.29 -16.94
C ILE A 250 21.28 0.15 -16.37
N ASN A 251 20.69 -0.79 -15.62
CA ASN A 251 21.40 -1.97 -15.10
C ASN A 251 22.01 -2.80 -16.24
N ILE A 252 21.23 -3.10 -17.29
CA ILE A 252 21.70 -3.83 -18.47
C ILE A 252 22.84 -3.08 -19.16
N LYS A 253 22.69 -1.76 -19.36
CA LYS A 253 23.72 -0.91 -19.98
C LYS A 253 25.01 -0.89 -19.16
N ALA A 254 24.90 -0.87 -17.83
CA ALA A 254 26.03 -0.91 -16.92
C ALA A 254 26.75 -2.26 -16.96
N TYR A 255 26.02 -3.39 -16.91
CA TYR A 255 26.60 -4.73 -17.07
C TYR A 255 27.31 -4.90 -18.42
N LYS A 256 26.73 -4.40 -19.52
CA LYS A 256 27.36 -4.38 -20.86
C LYS A 256 28.71 -3.65 -20.81
N SER A 257 28.75 -2.51 -20.12
CA SER A 257 29.95 -1.68 -19.99
C SER A 257 31.02 -2.31 -19.08
N CYS A 258 30.63 -3.25 -18.22
CA CYS A 258 31.54 -4.03 -17.36
C CYS A 258 31.94 -5.40 -17.96
N GLY A 259 31.38 -5.81 -19.10
CA GLY A 259 31.71 -7.09 -19.77
C GLY A 259 31.12 -8.35 -19.11
N ASN A 260 29.98 -8.25 -18.42
CA ASN A 260 29.32 -9.41 -17.79
C ASN A 260 28.14 -9.88 -18.65
N GLU A 261 28.36 -10.86 -19.53
CA GLU A 261 27.41 -11.28 -20.58
C GLU A 261 26.25 -12.18 -20.11
N GLU A 262 26.46 -13.01 -19.08
CA GLU A 262 25.47 -14.02 -18.65
C GLU A 262 24.19 -13.37 -18.09
N LYS A 263 24.34 -12.41 -17.15
CA LYS A 263 23.20 -11.69 -16.56
C LYS A 263 22.44 -10.79 -17.54
N ILE A 264 23.04 -10.45 -18.69
CA ILE A 264 22.43 -9.52 -19.64
C ILE A 264 21.26 -10.15 -20.38
N ILE A 265 21.36 -11.43 -20.75
CA ILE A 265 20.35 -12.10 -21.57
C ILE A 265 19.02 -12.18 -20.81
N ASP A 266 19.05 -12.68 -19.57
CA ASP A 266 17.83 -12.83 -18.76
C ASP A 266 17.20 -11.47 -18.44
N ARG A 267 18.00 -10.48 -18.04
CA ARG A 267 17.53 -9.12 -17.75
C ARG A 267 16.91 -8.46 -18.99
N GLN A 268 17.46 -8.70 -20.17
CA GLN A 268 16.94 -8.17 -21.43
C GLN A 268 15.57 -8.77 -21.75
N LEU A 269 15.41 -10.09 -21.62
CA LEU A 269 14.11 -10.76 -21.80
C LEU A 269 13.06 -10.28 -20.79
N GLN A 270 13.47 -10.09 -19.54
CA GLN A 270 12.62 -9.57 -18.47
C GLN A 270 12.19 -8.13 -18.74
N LEU A 271 13.10 -7.25 -19.20
CA LEU A 271 12.77 -5.88 -19.59
C LEU A 271 11.81 -5.85 -20.78
N GLU A 272 12.01 -6.70 -21.79
CA GLU A 272 11.11 -6.79 -22.95
C GLU A 272 9.71 -7.24 -22.54
N ALA A 273 9.60 -8.26 -21.68
CA ALA A 273 8.33 -8.71 -21.15
C ALA A 273 7.64 -7.65 -20.27
N TRP A 274 8.41 -6.94 -19.44
CA TRP A 274 7.90 -5.84 -18.62
C TRP A 274 7.35 -4.70 -19.48
N ASN A 275 8.11 -4.26 -20.50
CA ASN A 275 7.67 -3.20 -21.40
C ASN A 275 6.43 -3.63 -22.20
N GLU A 276 6.38 -4.86 -22.69
CA GLU A 276 5.20 -5.38 -23.37
C GLU A 276 3.97 -5.37 -22.44
N PHE A 277 4.13 -5.78 -21.19
CA PHE A 277 3.07 -5.73 -20.19
C PHE A 277 2.60 -4.30 -19.90
N VAL A 278 3.52 -3.36 -19.70
CA VAL A 278 3.19 -1.94 -19.46
C VAL A 278 2.43 -1.33 -20.64
N GLU A 279 2.79 -1.66 -21.88
CA GLU A 279 2.05 -1.18 -23.06
C GLU A 279 0.62 -1.76 -23.15
N GLU A 280 0.42 -3.00 -22.69
CA GLU A 280 -0.93 -3.58 -22.54
C GLU A 280 -1.73 -2.86 -21.44
N GLU A 281 -1.11 -2.56 -20.29
CA GLU A 281 -1.75 -1.79 -19.22
C GLU A 281 -2.18 -0.40 -19.71
N LYS A 282 -1.32 0.28 -20.48
CA LYS A 282 -1.65 1.56 -21.13
C LYS A 282 -2.83 1.41 -22.08
N SER A 283 -2.82 0.39 -22.94
CA SER A 283 -3.88 0.11 -23.91
C SER A 283 -5.22 -0.20 -23.23
N ALA A 284 -5.19 -0.80 -22.02
CA ALA A 284 -6.35 -1.05 -21.18
C ALA A 284 -6.78 0.16 -20.32
N GLY A 285 -6.09 1.31 -20.41
CA GLY A 285 -6.40 2.52 -19.64
C GLY A 285 -5.95 2.48 -18.17
N ILE A 286 -5.10 1.52 -17.80
CA ILE A 286 -4.53 1.38 -16.45
C ILE A 286 -3.33 2.34 -16.31
N GLY A 287 -2.44 2.40 -17.31
CA GLY A 287 -1.31 3.34 -17.43
C GLY A 287 0.07 2.77 -17.05
N ASP A 288 1.05 3.63 -16.77
CA ASP A 288 2.46 3.31 -16.54
C ASP A 288 2.96 3.76 -15.15
N ASN A 289 3.54 2.83 -14.40
CA ASN A 289 4.10 3.14 -13.08
C ASN A 289 5.54 3.64 -13.11
N ASP A 290 6.24 3.53 -14.24
CA ASP A 290 7.63 3.95 -14.35
C ASP A 290 7.78 5.48 -14.41
N ASP A 291 6.71 6.19 -14.73
CA ASP A 291 6.68 7.65 -14.91
C ASP A 291 5.95 8.43 -13.80
N ILE A 292 5.51 7.77 -12.71
CA ILE A 292 4.76 8.44 -11.65
C ILE A 292 5.61 9.53 -10.98
N CYS A 293 5.14 10.78 -11.04
CA CYS A 293 5.88 11.94 -10.54
C CYS A 293 5.63 12.25 -9.06
N ILE A 294 4.53 11.81 -8.45
CA ILE A 294 4.35 11.83 -7.00
C ILE A 294 3.42 10.68 -6.61
N MET A 295 3.80 9.89 -5.62
CA MET A 295 2.92 8.89 -5.01
C MET A 295 2.56 9.26 -3.59
N ASP A 296 1.28 9.10 -3.24
CA ASP A 296 0.80 9.18 -1.85
C ASP A 296 -0.47 8.35 -1.66
N VAL A 297 -0.37 7.03 -1.79
CA VAL A 297 -1.53 6.10 -1.66
C VAL A 297 -1.18 4.79 -0.93
N TRP A 298 -0.92 4.82 0.38
CA TRP A 298 -0.39 3.62 1.07
C TRP A 298 -0.82 3.41 2.52
N GLN A 299 -1.74 4.22 3.06
CA GLN A 299 -2.28 3.96 4.39
C GLN A 299 -3.75 3.61 4.33
N GLU A 300 -4.07 2.49 4.98
CA GLU A 300 -5.43 2.07 5.28
C GLU A 300 -6.17 3.20 6.00
N THR A 301 -7.40 3.41 5.60
CA THR A 301 -8.20 4.56 6.01
C THR A 301 -9.58 4.09 6.38
N GLU A 302 -10.15 4.65 7.45
CA GLU A 302 -11.57 4.48 7.76
C GLU A 302 -12.22 5.85 7.96
N LEU A 303 -13.51 5.95 7.67
CA LEU A 303 -14.27 7.16 7.90
C LEU A 303 -14.90 7.12 9.30
N ILE A 304 -14.75 8.21 10.06
CA ILE A 304 -15.28 8.32 11.43
C ILE A 304 -16.79 8.05 11.45
N ASN A 305 -17.53 8.64 10.51
CA ASN A 305 -18.98 8.47 10.40
C ASN A 305 -19.39 7.04 10.06
N GLU A 306 -18.66 6.37 9.16
CA GLU A 306 -18.93 4.98 8.78
C GLU A 306 -18.61 4.03 9.93
N LEU A 307 -17.47 4.19 10.60
CA LEU A 307 -17.09 3.40 11.77
C LEU A 307 -18.14 3.49 12.88
N ILE A 308 -18.58 4.70 13.23
CA ILE A 308 -19.60 4.93 14.26
C ILE A 308 -20.93 4.26 13.86
N ARG A 309 -21.38 4.47 12.62
CA ARG A 309 -22.62 3.89 12.10
C ARG A 309 -22.57 2.36 12.09
N ARG A 310 -21.47 1.80 11.58
CA ARG A 310 -21.20 0.37 11.52
C ARG A 310 -21.28 -0.26 12.91
N GLU A 311 -20.53 0.26 13.88
CA GLU A 311 -20.55 -0.35 15.21
C GLU A 311 -21.88 -0.19 15.94
N ARG A 312 -22.56 0.93 15.76
CA ARG A 312 -23.91 1.08 16.29
C ARG A 312 -24.85 0.01 15.74
N GLN A 313 -24.82 -0.21 14.42
CA GLN A 313 -25.66 -1.22 13.75
C GLN A 313 -25.30 -2.64 14.18
N LYS A 314 -24.01 -2.99 14.24
CA LYS A 314 -23.54 -4.30 14.74
C LYS A 314 -24.04 -4.61 16.15
N LYS A 315 -24.09 -3.60 17.03
CA LYS A 315 -24.61 -3.75 18.40
C LYS A 315 -26.14 -3.65 18.51
N GLY A 316 -26.85 -3.40 17.41
CA GLY A 316 -28.31 -3.21 17.40
C GLY A 316 -28.78 -1.94 18.13
N TYR A 317 -27.91 -0.95 18.31
CA TYR A 317 -28.23 0.27 19.05
C TYR A 317 -29.01 1.28 18.18
N SER A 318 -29.97 1.98 18.78
CA SER A 318 -30.63 3.12 18.11
C SER A 318 -29.77 4.38 18.16
N GLN A 319 -30.04 5.35 17.28
CA GLN A 319 -29.35 6.65 17.31
C GLN A 319 -29.65 7.41 18.61
N GLU A 320 -30.88 7.29 19.11
CA GLU A 320 -31.32 7.88 20.38
C GLU A 320 -30.47 7.35 21.54
N TYR A 321 -30.30 6.02 21.62
CA TYR A 321 -29.50 5.39 22.64
C TYR A 321 -28.06 5.91 22.62
N VAL A 322 -27.39 5.95 21.47
CA VAL A 322 -25.99 6.42 21.43
C VAL A 322 -25.89 7.92 21.74
N SER A 323 -26.84 8.73 21.26
CA SER A 323 -26.81 10.18 21.45
C SER A 323 -27.13 10.63 22.88
N GLU A 324 -27.87 9.82 23.65
CA GLU A 324 -28.32 10.13 25.01
C GLU A 324 -27.15 10.54 25.93
N GLY A 325 -27.28 11.72 26.55
CA GLY A 325 -26.27 12.30 27.44
C GLY A 325 -25.08 12.94 26.74
N ILE A 326 -25.02 12.92 25.40
CA ILE A 326 -23.89 13.43 24.60
C ILE A 326 -24.32 14.56 23.65
N CYS A 327 -25.39 14.34 22.87
CA CYS A 327 -25.94 15.33 21.92
C CYS A 327 -27.39 14.99 21.54
N SER A 328 -28.06 15.84 20.75
CA SER A 328 -29.41 15.51 20.26
C SER A 328 -29.37 14.40 19.20
N PRO A 329 -30.42 13.57 19.06
CA PRO A 329 -30.51 12.56 18.00
C PRO A 329 -30.29 13.14 16.59
N GLN A 330 -30.79 14.36 16.31
CA GLN A 330 -30.54 15.02 15.02
C GLN A 330 -29.06 15.40 14.82
N THR A 331 -28.35 15.74 15.90
CA THR A 331 -26.91 16.02 15.82
C THR A 331 -26.14 14.72 15.57
N PHE A 332 -26.52 13.63 16.24
CA PHE A 332 -25.91 12.33 16.03
C PHE A 332 -26.16 11.78 14.62
N SER A 333 -27.39 11.93 14.10
CA SER A 333 -27.73 11.59 12.71
C SER A 333 -26.83 12.32 11.70
N ARG A 334 -26.55 13.61 11.91
CA ARG A 334 -25.61 14.38 11.08
C ARG A 334 -24.16 13.92 11.22
N ILE A 335 -23.76 13.39 12.38
CA ILE A 335 -22.44 12.77 12.59
C ILE A 335 -22.34 11.48 11.76
N GLU A 336 -23.33 10.59 11.83
CA GLU A 336 -23.33 9.34 11.06
C GLU A 336 -23.45 9.57 9.55
N SER A 337 -24.02 10.70 9.12
CA SER A 337 -24.06 11.09 7.72
C SER A 337 -22.79 11.77 7.22
N GLY A 338 -21.79 11.99 8.09
CA GLY A 338 -20.55 12.69 7.74
C GLY A 338 -20.68 14.22 7.58
N SER A 339 -21.89 14.77 7.67
CA SER A 339 -22.16 16.22 7.48
C SER A 339 -21.69 17.09 8.66
N ARG A 340 -21.37 16.48 9.81
CA ARG A 340 -20.87 17.20 10.99
C ARG A 340 -19.84 16.39 11.75
N LEU A 341 -18.67 16.99 11.98
CA LEU A 341 -17.65 16.42 12.87
C LEU A 341 -18.05 16.58 14.35
N PRO A 342 -18.04 15.53 15.17
CA PRO A 342 -18.11 15.69 16.62
C PRO A 342 -16.87 16.42 17.14
N ASN A 343 -17.06 17.36 18.08
CA ASN A 343 -15.92 17.93 18.79
C ASN A 343 -15.17 16.84 19.59
N PRO A 344 -13.88 17.05 19.95
CA PRO A 344 -13.05 16.00 20.56
C PRO A 344 -13.66 15.36 21.83
N ASN A 345 -14.37 16.12 22.66
CA ASN A 345 -15.01 15.59 23.86
C ASN A 345 -16.22 14.70 23.52
N LYS A 346 -17.08 15.15 22.60
CA LYS A 346 -18.23 14.35 22.12
C LYS A 346 -17.76 13.09 21.41
N TYR A 347 -16.72 13.19 20.60
CA TYR A 347 -16.09 12.03 19.95
C TYR A 347 -15.68 10.98 20.98
N LYS A 348 -14.89 11.36 21.99
CA LYS A 348 -14.45 10.43 23.06
C LYS A 348 -15.61 9.77 23.80
N LEU A 349 -16.72 10.48 24.02
CA LEU A 349 -17.93 9.93 24.66
C LEU A 349 -18.66 8.95 23.75
N ILE A 350 -18.83 9.27 22.46
CA ILE A 350 -19.47 8.38 21.47
C ILE A 350 -18.67 7.09 21.32
N MET A 351 -17.34 7.20 21.10
CA MET A 351 -16.46 6.03 20.95
C MET A 351 -16.50 5.14 22.20
N ALA A 352 -16.49 5.74 23.40
CA ALA A 352 -16.63 4.99 24.64
C ALA A 352 -17.96 4.23 24.74
N LYS A 353 -19.08 4.86 24.35
CA LYS A 353 -20.41 4.25 24.39
C LYS A 353 -20.55 3.10 23.38
N LEU A 354 -19.79 3.14 22.30
CA LEU A 354 -19.66 2.07 21.30
C LEU A 354 -18.55 1.07 21.62
N SER A 355 -17.88 1.19 22.78
CA SER A 355 -16.73 0.34 23.15
C SER A 355 -15.60 0.34 22.11
N LEU A 356 -15.41 1.46 21.43
CA LEU A 356 -14.35 1.67 20.44
C LEU A 356 -13.16 2.42 21.04
N SER A 357 -12.01 2.29 20.39
CA SER A 357 -10.83 3.11 20.68
C SER A 357 -11.13 4.60 20.52
N LYS A 358 -10.57 5.41 21.42
CA LYS A 358 -10.71 6.87 21.40
C LYS A 358 -9.63 7.55 20.55
N GLU A 359 -8.73 6.78 19.98
CA GLU A 359 -7.67 7.27 19.11
C GLU A 359 -8.19 7.50 17.69
N TYR A 360 -7.56 8.42 16.96
CA TYR A 360 -7.82 8.63 15.53
C TYR A 360 -6.92 7.77 14.64
N TYR A 361 -5.96 7.07 15.25
CA TYR A 361 -4.97 6.25 14.59
C TYR A 361 -4.84 4.97 15.40
N PHE A 362 -5.03 3.83 14.76
CA PHE A 362 -5.01 2.53 15.44
C PHE A 362 -4.39 1.49 14.53
N SER A 363 -3.91 0.38 15.11
CA SER A 363 -3.44 -0.77 14.35
C SER A 363 -4.40 -1.94 14.55
N SER A 364 -4.23 -3.01 13.77
CA SER A 364 -4.98 -4.25 13.97
C SER A 364 -4.61 -5.01 15.25
N ILE A 365 -3.59 -4.53 15.96
CA ILE A 365 -3.22 -4.95 17.31
C ILE A 365 -3.17 -3.75 18.26
N GLU A 366 -3.50 -3.97 19.52
CA GLU A 366 -3.41 -2.99 20.59
C GLU A 366 -2.08 -3.13 21.34
N THR A 367 -1.23 -2.12 21.22
CA THR A 367 0.06 -2.02 21.91
C THR A 367 0.38 -0.57 22.26
N SER A 368 1.16 -0.38 23.32
CA SER A 368 1.75 0.91 23.69
C SER A 368 3.17 1.11 23.15
N ASP A 369 3.74 0.10 22.50
CA ASP A 369 5.13 0.12 22.04
C ASP A 369 5.19 0.06 20.51
N TYR A 370 5.73 1.11 19.91
CA TYR A 370 5.88 1.21 18.45
C TYR A 370 6.81 0.12 17.89
N SER A 371 7.79 -0.37 18.66
CA SER A 371 8.68 -1.46 18.23
C SER A 371 7.91 -2.77 18.02
N VAL A 372 6.81 -2.99 18.74
CA VAL A 372 5.92 -4.14 18.53
C VAL A 372 5.19 -4.04 17.19
N LEU A 373 4.85 -2.82 16.75
CA LEU A 373 4.29 -2.59 15.41
C LEU A 373 5.35 -2.77 14.31
N GLU A 374 6.62 -2.46 14.58
CA GLU A 374 7.75 -2.79 13.66
C GLU A 374 7.89 -4.31 13.50
N LYS A 375 7.79 -5.07 14.61
CA LYS A 375 7.81 -6.55 14.57
C LYS A 375 6.65 -7.13 13.78
N LYS A 376 5.45 -6.60 13.96
CA LYS A 376 4.25 -6.97 13.20
C LYS A 376 4.47 -6.85 11.69
N HIS A 377 4.95 -5.69 11.22
CA HIS A 377 5.25 -5.48 9.80
C HIS A 377 6.36 -6.39 9.28
N ASN A 378 7.42 -6.64 10.10
CA ASN A 378 8.47 -7.58 9.70
C ASN A 378 7.92 -9.00 9.53
N LEU A 379 7.05 -9.46 10.44
CA LEU A 379 6.36 -10.74 10.34
C LEU A 379 5.53 -10.84 9.06
N GLU A 380 4.72 -9.82 8.75
CA GLU A 380 3.90 -9.77 7.52
C GLU A 380 4.76 -9.85 6.26
N ARG A 381 5.90 -9.14 6.23
CA ARG A 381 6.89 -9.22 5.13
C ARG A 381 7.51 -10.61 5.02
N LEU A 382 7.89 -11.23 6.14
CA LEU A 382 8.46 -12.59 6.15
C LEU A 382 7.46 -13.62 5.63
N ILE A 383 6.19 -13.52 6.02
CA ILE A 383 5.10 -14.35 5.50
C ILE A 383 4.93 -14.16 3.99
N MET A 384 4.91 -12.91 3.52
CA MET A 384 4.80 -12.58 2.08
C MET A 384 5.97 -13.15 1.27
N CYS A 385 7.20 -13.10 1.81
CA CYS A 385 8.38 -13.72 1.20
C CYS A 385 8.43 -15.25 1.39
N GLU A 386 7.39 -15.85 2.00
CA GLU A 386 7.32 -17.26 2.36
C GLU A 386 8.55 -17.73 3.19
N ASN A 387 9.14 -16.84 4.00
CA ASN A 387 10.25 -17.17 4.88
C ASN A 387 9.71 -17.64 6.24
N TRP A 388 9.18 -18.86 6.23
CA TRP A 388 8.38 -19.41 7.34
C TRP A 388 9.17 -19.62 8.64
N GLU A 389 10.45 -19.99 8.56
CA GLU A 389 11.28 -20.19 9.75
C GLU A 389 11.55 -18.88 10.50
N ASP A 390 11.90 -17.81 9.78
CA ASP A 390 12.06 -16.49 10.37
C ASP A 390 10.71 -15.92 10.84
N ALA A 391 9.62 -16.18 10.09
CA ALA A 391 8.28 -15.78 10.49
C ALA A 391 7.86 -16.44 11.82
N GLU A 392 8.14 -17.74 12.02
CA GLU A 392 7.86 -18.42 13.28
C GLU A 392 8.63 -17.81 14.46
N ARG A 393 9.91 -17.46 14.24
CA ARG A 393 10.75 -16.76 15.24
C ARG A 393 10.21 -15.38 15.60
N GLU A 394 9.85 -14.57 14.60
CA GLU A 394 9.32 -13.23 14.82
C GLU A 394 7.93 -13.28 15.49
N LEU A 395 7.07 -14.21 15.09
CA LEU A 395 5.76 -14.43 15.72
C LEU A 395 5.90 -14.80 17.20
N TYR A 396 6.84 -15.68 17.55
CA TYR A 396 7.13 -16.00 18.95
C TYR A 396 7.59 -14.78 19.76
N SER A 397 8.43 -13.92 19.16
CA SER A 397 8.82 -12.66 19.78
C SER A 397 7.64 -11.70 19.95
N LEU A 398 6.73 -11.66 18.97
CA LEU A 398 5.56 -10.79 18.98
C LEU A 398 4.54 -11.25 20.04
N GLU A 399 4.29 -12.55 20.13
CA GLU A 399 3.40 -13.16 21.13
C GLU A 399 3.84 -12.80 22.57
N LYS A 400 5.15 -12.82 22.85
CA LYS A 400 5.69 -12.41 24.15
C LYS A 400 5.55 -10.94 24.47
N ALA A 401 5.50 -10.08 23.45
CA ALA A 401 5.41 -8.64 23.62
C ALA A 401 3.96 -8.13 23.73
N LEU A 402 2.98 -8.96 23.36
CA LEU A 402 1.56 -8.60 23.36
C LEU A 402 0.81 -9.16 24.57
N SER A 403 -0.19 -8.41 25.03
CA SER A 403 -1.20 -8.94 25.95
C SER A 403 -2.25 -9.71 25.16
N LEU A 404 -2.31 -11.03 25.36
CA LEU A 404 -3.26 -11.93 24.72
C LEU A 404 -4.65 -11.95 25.39
N ASP A 405 -4.82 -11.22 26.50
CA ASP A 405 -6.12 -10.99 27.13
C ASP A 405 -7.01 -10.04 26.29
N ILE A 406 -6.38 -9.27 25.39
CA ILE A 406 -7.06 -8.40 24.44
C ILE A 406 -7.48 -9.24 23.22
N PRO A 407 -8.80 -9.34 22.89
CA PRO A 407 -9.27 -10.22 21.83
C PRO A 407 -8.61 -10.00 20.47
N VAL A 408 -8.40 -8.75 20.04
CA VAL A 408 -7.77 -8.44 18.75
C VAL A 408 -6.30 -8.87 18.68
N ASN A 409 -5.56 -8.79 19.79
CA ASN A 409 -4.18 -9.26 19.86
C ASN A 409 -4.11 -10.78 19.76
N SER A 410 -4.97 -11.46 20.52
CA SER A 410 -5.05 -12.92 20.54
C SER A 410 -5.48 -13.46 19.16
N GLN A 411 -6.46 -12.82 18.53
CA GLN A 411 -6.90 -13.15 17.17
C GLN A 411 -5.76 -12.98 16.16
N TYR A 412 -5.05 -11.85 16.18
CA TYR A 412 -3.93 -11.58 15.28
C TYR A 412 -2.83 -12.65 15.41
N VAL A 413 -2.39 -12.94 16.63
CA VAL A 413 -1.34 -13.95 16.87
C VAL A 413 -1.80 -15.33 16.38
N ARG A 414 -3.05 -15.71 16.65
CA ARG A 414 -3.59 -17.02 16.25
C ARG A 414 -3.75 -17.17 14.74
N ILE A 415 -4.19 -16.13 14.02
CA ILE A 415 -4.29 -16.21 12.55
C ILE A 415 -2.91 -16.27 11.89
N MET A 416 -1.94 -15.49 12.38
CA MET A 416 -0.57 -15.56 11.87
C MET A 416 0.05 -16.93 12.14
N LYS A 417 -0.19 -17.49 13.33
CA LYS A 417 0.20 -18.87 13.66
C LYS A 417 -0.45 -19.88 12.72
N TYR A 418 -1.76 -19.79 12.50
CA TYR A 418 -2.48 -20.66 11.59
C TYR A 418 -1.88 -20.62 10.17
N ILE A 419 -1.57 -19.43 9.66
CA ILE A 419 -1.00 -19.28 8.30
C ILE A 419 0.35 -20.00 8.21
N ILE A 420 1.24 -19.78 9.18
CA ILE A 420 2.57 -20.42 9.22
C ILE A 420 2.45 -21.94 9.38
N ASP A 421 1.66 -22.40 10.36
CA ASP A 421 1.50 -23.83 10.64
C ASP A 421 0.78 -24.57 9.51
N ASN A 422 -0.15 -23.92 8.80
CA ASN A 422 -0.82 -24.48 7.63
C ASN A 422 0.12 -24.64 6.43
N ASP A 423 1.03 -23.67 6.19
CA ASP A 423 2.01 -23.80 5.09
C ASP A 423 3.10 -24.84 5.41
N LEU A 424 3.43 -25.00 6.69
CA LEU A 424 4.33 -26.05 7.18
C LEU A 424 3.65 -27.42 7.33
N ASP A 425 2.44 -27.60 6.80
CA ASP A 425 1.65 -28.84 6.85
C ASP A 425 1.45 -29.41 8.27
N LYS A 426 1.42 -28.56 9.30
CA LYS A 426 1.21 -28.95 10.71
C LYS A 426 -0.27 -29.03 11.11
N ILE A 427 -1.19 -28.65 10.23
CA ILE A 427 -2.63 -28.63 10.48
C ILE A 427 -3.34 -29.65 9.60
N GLU A 428 -4.01 -30.60 10.23
CA GLU A 428 -4.82 -31.61 9.57
C GLU A 428 -5.98 -30.97 8.78
N PRO A 429 -6.26 -31.39 7.53
CA PRO A 429 -7.31 -30.80 6.68
C PRO A 429 -8.69 -30.71 7.33
N LYS A 430 -9.08 -31.71 8.11
CA LYS A 430 -10.37 -31.77 8.82
C LYS A 430 -10.51 -30.70 9.92
N ASP A 431 -9.42 -30.23 10.50
CA ASP A 431 -9.43 -29.33 11.65
C ASP A 431 -9.37 -27.85 11.21
N LYS A 432 -9.07 -27.58 9.93
CA LYS A 432 -8.84 -26.22 9.39
C LYS A 432 -10.02 -25.27 9.62
N ILE A 433 -11.24 -25.70 9.26
CA ILE A 433 -12.43 -24.84 9.39
C ILE A 433 -12.75 -24.57 10.85
N GLU A 434 -12.68 -25.57 11.73
CA GLU A 434 -12.98 -25.40 13.14
C GLU A 434 -11.98 -24.46 13.83
N ILE A 435 -10.68 -24.58 13.54
CA ILE A 435 -9.65 -23.65 14.05
C ILE A 435 -9.94 -22.22 13.59
N LEU A 436 -10.21 -22.03 12.29
CA LEU A 436 -10.48 -20.70 11.74
C LEU A 436 -11.78 -20.09 12.29
N ARG A 437 -12.82 -20.90 12.48
CA ARG A 437 -14.07 -20.50 13.12
C ARG A 437 -13.82 -20.00 14.54
N GLN A 438 -13.04 -20.74 15.33
CA GLN A 438 -12.67 -20.31 16.69
C GLN A 438 -11.92 -18.98 16.68
N ILE A 439 -10.98 -18.79 15.76
CA ILE A 439 -10.24 -17.52 15.61
C ILE A 439 -11.17 -16.37 15.21
N LEU A 440 -12.11 -16.60 14.28
CA LEU A 440 -13.09 -15.59 13.85
C LEU A 440 -14.04 -15.20 14.99
N SER A 441 -14.47 -16.18 15.81
CA SER A 441 -15.41 -15.98 16.91
C SER A 441 -14.87 -15.13 18.07
N MET A 442 -13.56 -14.81 18.06
CA MET A 442 -12.95 -13.94 19.08
C MET A 442 -13.39 -12.48 18.96
N THR A 443 -13.78 -12.03 17.76
CA THR A 443 -14.20 -10.64 17.50
C THR A 443 -15.53 -10.53 16.76
N VAL A 444 -15.96 -11.58 16.06
CA VAL A 444 -17.26 -11.62 15.37
C VAL A 444 -18.26 -12.43 16.19
N THR A 445 -19.38 -11.82 16.55
CA THR A 445 -20.48 -12.47 17.29
C THR A 445 -21.35 -13.32 16.37
N ASP A 446 -22.12 -14.23 16.97
CA ASP A 446 -23.16 -15.02 16.28
C ASP A 446 -22.62 -15.92 15.16
N ILE A 447 -21.41 -16.45 15.31
CA ILE A 447 -20.89 -17.51 14.45
C ILE A 447 -21.40 -18.85 14.99
N PRO A 448 -22.11 -19.66 14.18
CA PRO A 448 -22.61 -20.96 14.61
C PRO A 448 -21.48 -21.91 15.03
N GLU A 449 -21.73 -22.74 16.05
CA GLU A 449 -20.81 -23.81 16.48
C GLU A 449 -20.90 -25.01 15.54
N SER A 450 -20.47 -24.81 14.30
CA SER A 450 -20.43 -25.85 13.28
C SER A 450 -19.21 -25.66 12.38
N ASP A 451 -18.56 -26.76 12.00
CA ASP A 451 -17.51 -26.81 10.98
C ASP A 451 -18.08 -26.91 9.55
N CYS A 452 -19.40 -27.02 9.40
CA CYS A 452 -20.10 -26.91 8.12
C CYS A 452 -20.43 -25.44 7.83
N VAL A 453 -19.66 -24.84 6.91
CA VAL A 453 -19.78 -23.41 6.58
C VAL A 453 -21.12 -23.09 5.92
N GLU A 454 -21.73 -24.02 5.18
CA GLU A 454 -23.08 -23.84 4.63
C GLU A 454 -24.14 -23.61 5.71
N ALA A 455 -23.95 -24.22 6.89
CA ALA A 455 -24.88 -24.07 8.01
C ALA A 455 -24.79 -22.71 8.70
N TRP A 456 -23.80 -21.89 8.34
CA TRP A 456 -23.60 -20.56 8.94
C TRP A 456 -24.64 -19.54 8.45
N GLY A 457 -25.17 -19.75 7.25
CA GLY A 457 -26.14 -18.86 6.62
C GLY A 457 -25.51 -17.60 6.00
N ASP A 458 -26.29 -16.93 5.14
CA ASP A 458 -25.79 -15.81 4.33
C ASP A 458 -25.61 -14.51 5.13
N ASP A 459 -26.39 -14.31 6.18
CA ASP A 459 -26.39 -13.07 6.98
C ASP A 459 -25.01 -12.76 7.59
N ILE A 460 -24.20 -13.79 7.86
CA ILE A 460 -22.85 -13.60 8.39
C ILE A 460 -21.95 -12.91 7.38
N TRP A 461 -22.01 -13.31 6.10
CA TRP A 461 -21.14 -12.78 5.04
C TRP A 461 -21.55 -11.37 4.61
N LEU A 462 -22.72 -10.89 5.05
CA LEU A 462 -23.20 -9.53 4.83
C LEU A 462 -22.74 -8.54 5.91
N LYS A 463 -22.05 -9.01 6.96
CA LYS A 463 -21.47 -8.17 8.01
C LYS A 463 -20.26 -7.39 7.47
N ASP A 464 -20.00 -6.23 8.07
CA ASP A 464 -18.79 -5.46 7.80
C ASP A 464 -17.61 -6.03 8.60
N PHE A 465 -16.59 -6.52 7.91
CA PHE A 465 -15.43 -7.17 8.51
C PHE A 465 -14.21 -6.23 8.57
N SER A 466 -13.40 -6.36 9.62
CA SER A 466 -12.07 -5.74 9.69
C SER A 466 -11.08 -6.46 8.74
N SER A 467 -9.91 -5.85 8.51
CA SER A 467 -8.87 -6.46 7.65
C SER A 467 -8.38 -7.82 8.15
N ILE A 468 -8.33 -8.04 9.47
CA ILE A 468 -7.95 -9.33 10.08
C ILE A 468 -9.08 -10.36 9.96
N GLU A 469 -10.33 -9.95 10.15
CA GLU A 469 -11.49 -10.82 9.93
C GLU A 469 -11.57 -11.25 8.47
N ILE A 470 -11.32 -10.35 7.53
CA ILE A 470 -11.26 -10.70 6.11
C ILE A 470 -10.10 -11.65 5.82
N LEU A 471 -8.92 -11.46 6.43
CA LEU A 471 -7.81 -12.41 6.30
C LEU A 471 -8.21 -13.82 6.78
N ILE A 472 -8.93 -13.92 7.90
CA ILE A 472 -9.45 -15.20 8.40
C ILE A 472 -10.45 -15.80 7.40
N ILE A 473 -11.37 -15.00 6.85
CA ILE A 473 -12.33 -15.46 5.84
C ILE A 473 -11.64 -15.93 4.55
N VAL A 474 -10.57 -15.25 4.13
CA VAL A 474 -9.71 -15.72 3.03
C VAL A 474 -9.13 -17.10 3.33
N GLN A 475 -8.71 -17.36 4.55
CA GLN A 475 -8.24 -18.70 4.93
C GLN A 475 -9.37 -19.74 4.97
N ILE A 476 -10.58 -19.37 5.40
CA ILE A 476 -11.77 -20.25 5.34
C ILE A 476 -12.06 -20.62 3.89
N GLY A 477 -12.09 -19.63 2.99
CA GLY A 477 -12.30 -19.87 1.56
C GLY A 477 -11.18 -20.70 0.93
N ASN A 478 -9.92 -20.53 1.33
CA ASN A 478 -8.82 -21.39 0.89
C ASN A 478 -9.02 -22.86 1.33
N ALA A 479 -9.49 -23.09 2.56
CA ALA A 479 -9.81 -24.44 3.04
C ALA A 479 -10.96 -25.07 2.24
N LEU A 480 -12.02 -24.31 1.93
CA LEU A 480 -13.11 -24.75 1.05
C LEU A 480 -12.62 -25.08 -0.37
N ILE A 481 -11.73 -24.26 -0.94
CA ILE A 481 -11.10 -24.52 -2.24
C ILE A 481 -10.35 -25.85 -2.22
N ASN A 482 -9.62 -26.16 -1.14
CA ASN A 482 -8.90 -27.43 -1.01
C ASN A 482 -9.85 -28.63 -0.93
N ASN A 483 -11.03 -28.43 -0.32
CA ASN A 483 -12.11 -29.42 -0.27
C ASN A 483 -12.94 -29.50 -1.57
N LYS A 484 -12.64 -28.64 -2.55
CA LYS A 484 -13.33 -28.49 -3.84
C LYS A 484 -14.73 -27.89 -3.77
N ASP A 485 -15.04 -27.20 -2.66
CA ASP A 485 -16.30 -26.47 -2.46
C ASP A 485 -16.24 -25.08 -3.11
N TYR A 486 -15.92 -25.06 -4.40
CA TYR A 486 -15.62 -23.82 -5.15
C TYR A 486 -16.79 -22.83 -5.17
N LYS A 487 -18.03 -23.34 -5.26
CA LYS A 487 -19.23 -22.49 -5.30
C LYS A 487 -19.45 -21.75 -3.99
N LEU A 488 -19.28 -22.43 -2.86
CA LEU A 488 -19.42 -21.81 -1.56
C LEU A 488 -18.31 -20.78 -1.31
N ALA A 489 -17.07 -21.13 -1.63
CA ALA A 489 -15.95 -20.20 -1.51
C ALA A 489 -16.17 -18.93 -2.36
N ALA A 490 -16.64 -19.08 -3.61
CA ALA A 490 -16.95 -17.95 -4.48
C ALA A 490 -18.08 -17.07 -3.89
N HIS A 491 -19.16 -17.68 -3.42
CA HIS A 491 -20.28 -16.97 -2.79
C HIS A 491 -19.85 -16.15 -1.57
N ILE A 492 -19.03 -16.72 -0.68
CA ILE A 492 -18.49 -16.02 0.49
C ILE A 492 -17.65 -14.81 0.06
N PHE A 493 -16.72 -15.02 -0.89
CA PHE A 493 -15.85 -13.96 -1.36
C PHE A 493 -16.61 -12.84 -2.08
N GLU A 494 -17.65 -13.15 -2.85
CA GLU A 494 -18.49 -12.13 -3.49
C GLU A 494 -19.25 -11.29 -2.47
N ASN A 495 -19.83 -11.92 -1.44
CA ASN A 495 -20.54 -11.19 -0.38
C ASN A 495 -19.61 -10.26 0.41
N VAL A 496 -18.42 -10.74 0.78
CA VAL A 496 -17.42 -9.92 1.49
C VAL A 496 -16.91 -8.79 0.60
N LEU A 497 -16.65 -9.06 -0.68
CA LEU A 497 -16.22 -8.04 -1.64
C LEU A 497 -17.30 -6.96 -1.83
N GLU A 498 -18.56 -7.36 -1.91
CA GLU A 498 -19.69 -6.43 -2.03
C GLU A 498 -19.83 -5.58 -0.76
N GLY A 499 -19.64 -6.17 0.43
CA GLY A 499 -19.57 -5.42 1.69
C GLY A 499 -18.50 -4.33 1.67
N CYS A 500 -17.30 -4.65 1.20
CA CYS A 500 -16.21 -3.68 1.09
C CYS A 500 -16.54 -2.53 0.11
N LYS A 501 -17.28 -2.82 -0.98
CA LYS A 501 -17.69 -1.83 -1.97
C LYS A 501 -18.79 -0.87 -1.49
N ARG A 502 -19.45 -1.16 -0.37
CA ARG A 502 -20.49 -0.28 0.21
C ARG A 502 -19.91 0.95 0.91
N SER A 503 -18.62 0.94 1.26
CA SER A 503 -17.97 2.09 1.86
C SER A 503 -17.90 3.27 0.89
N ARG A 504 -17.98 4.49 1.42
CA ARG A 504 -17.63 5.71 0.69
C ARG A 504 -16.16 5.73 0.29
N ILE A 505 -15.31 4.99 1.01
CA ILE A 505 -13.89 4.85 0.71
C ILE A 505 -13.73 3.99 -0.55
N LYS A 506 -13.08 4.58 -1.55
CA LYS A 506 -12.70 3.91 -2.78
C LYS A 506 -11.87 2.64 -2.50
N PRO A 507 -12.17 1.52 -3.18
CA PRO A 507 -11.47 0.23 -3.05
C PRO A 507 -9.94 0.31 -2.98
N GLU A 508 -9.34 1.23 -3.74
CA GLU A 508 -7.90 1.40 -3.87
C GLU A 508 -7.22 1.81 -2.54
N PHE A 509 -7.95 2.37 -1.58
CA PHE A 509 -7.44 2.63 -0.21
C PHE A 509 -7.41 1.38 0.68
N HIS A 510 -8.05 0.28 0.24
CA HIS A 510 -8.15 -1.01 0.91
C HIS A 510 -7.52 -2.14 0.08
N TYR A 511 -6.58 -1.80 -0.80
CA TYR A 511 -6.01 -2.74 -1.77
C TYR A 511 -5.43 -4.00 -1.10
N ARG A 512 -4.83 -3.89 0.09
CA ARG A 512 -4.21 -5.04 0.80
C ARG A 512 -5.22 -6.16 1.03
N THR A 513 -6.42 -5.78 1.44
CA THR A 513 -7.49 -6.73 1.73
C THR A 513 -8.26 -7.14 0.48
N LEU A 514 -8.55 -6.17 -0.40
CA LEU A 514 -9.33 -6.43 -1.61
C LEU A 514 -8.61 -7.33 -2.62
N THR A 515 -7.30 -7.14 -2.80
CA THR A 515 -6.54 -7.92 -3.79
C THR A 515 -6.47 -9.41 -3.40
N LEU A 516 -6.46 -9.71 -2.09
CA LEU A 516 -6.57 -11.09 -1.61
C LEU A 516 -7.89 -11.75 -2.03
N ILE A 517 -9.02 -11.06 -1.90
CA ILE A 517 -10.34 -11.61 -2.28
C ILE A 517 -10.46 -11.73 -3.81
N ILE A 518 -10.15 -10.66 -4.54
CA ILE A 518 -10.33 -10.57 -5.98
C ILE A 518 -9.47 -11.61 -6.71
N SER A 519 -8.22 -11.81 -6.26
CA SER A 519 -7.34 -12.83 -6.84
C SER A 519 -7.86 -14.26 -6.62
N ARG A 520 -8.49 -14.53 -5.47
CA ARG A 520 -9.11 -15.84 -5.18
C ARG A 520 -10.37 -16.06 -6.01
N LEU A 521 -11.20 -15.04 -6.20
CA LEU A 521 -12.35 -15.07 -7.11
C LEU A 521 -11.92 -15.37 -8.54
N SER A 522 -10.84 -14.75 -9.02
CA SER A 522 -10.26 -15.04 -10.33
C SER A 522 -9.97 -16.53 -10.51
N GLY A 523 -9.15 -17.11 -9.62
CA GLY A 523 -8.80 -18.54 -9.72
C GLY A 523 -9.99 -19.48 -9.51
N LEU A 524 -10.98 -19.09 -8.71
CA LEU A 524 -12.22 -19.86 -8.50
C LEU A 524 -13.06 -19.93 -9.77
N TYR A 525 -13.31 -18.79 -10.43
CA TYR A 525 -14.09 -18.77 -11.67
C TYR A 525 -13.40 -19.52 -12.80
N GLY A 526 -12.06 -19.50 -12.81
CA GLY A 526 -11.27 -20.36 -13.67
C GLY A 526 -11.52 -21.86 -13.48
N ARG A 527 -11.67 -22.32 -12.23
CA ARG A 527 -12.01 -23.72 -11.91
C ARG A 527 -13.48 -24.06 -12.18
N LEU A 528 -14.37 -23.08 -12.08
CA LEU A 528 -15.79 -23.22 -12.41
C LEU A 528 -16.07 -23.16 -13.93
N GLY A 529 -15.06 -22.88 -14.75
CA GLY A 529 -15.18 -22.77 -16.21
C GLY A 529 -15.76 -21.45 -16.70
N ASP A 530 -15.91 -20.46 -15.82
CA ASP A 530 -16.42 -19.13 -16.17
C ASP A 530 -15.25 -18.19 -16.54
N CYS A 531 -14.86 -18.27 -17.81
CA CYS A 531 -13.67 -17.59 -18.33
C CYS A 531 -13.83 -16.07 -18.37
N GLU A 532 -15.06 -15.56 -18.52
CA GLU A 532 -15.34 -14.12 -18.53
C GLU A 532 -15.16 -13.51 -17.14
N ARG A 533 -15.66 -14.17 -16.08
CA ARG A 533 -15.43 -13.71 -14.70
C ARG A 533 -13.96 -13.87 -14.28
N GLU A 534 -13.29 -14.97 -14.66
CA GLU A 534 -11.84 -15.13 -14.44
C GLU A 534 -11.05 -13.98 -15.07
N ARG A 535 -11.32 -13.65 -16.35
CA ARG A 535 -10.71 -12.50 -17.04
C ARG A 535 -10.98 -11.19 -16.31
N SER A 536 -12.24 -10.94 -15.94
CA SER A 536 -12.65 -9.70 -15.28
C SER A 536 -11.93 -9.51 -13.94
N TYR A 537 -11.89 -10.53 -13.08
CA TYR A 537 -11.21 -10.44 -11.78
C TYR A 537 -9.68 -10.41 -11.92
N SER A 538 -9.11 -11.06 -12.94
CA SER A 538 -7.67 -10.95 -13.24
C SER A 538 -7.29 -9.52 -13.60
N LEU A 539 -8.05 -8.89 -14.51
CA LEU A 539 -7.82 -7.50 -14.92
C LEU A 539 -8.02 -6.52 -13.76
N GLU A 540 -9.00 -6.75 -12.91
CA GLU A 540 -9.21 -5.94 -11.71
C GLU A 540 -8.06 -6.09 -10.70
N SER A 541 -7.52 -7.30 -10.53
CA SER A 541 -6.33 -7.53 -9.68
C SER A 541 -5.11 -6.79 -10.23
N ILE A 542 -4.90 -6.85 -11.55
CA ILE A 542 -3.84 -6.08 -12.23
C ILE A 542 -4.05 -4.58 -12.01
N ARG A 543 -5.25 -4.05 -12.26
CA ARG A 543 -5.59 -2.63 -12.06
C ARG A 543 -5.27 -2.17 -10.64
N ILE A 544 -5.73 -2.89 -9.62
CA ILE A 544 -5.49 -2.54 -8.21
C ILE A 544 -4.00 -2.62 -7.86
N SER A 545 -3.29 -3.64 -8.35
CA SER A 545 -1.83 -3.79 -8.17
C SER A 545 -1.05 -2.61 -8.76
N SER A 546 -1.55 -2.06 -9.88
CA SER A 546 -0.93 -0.93 -10.59
C SER A 546 -1.18 0.38 -9.85
N VAL A 547 -2.42 0.64 -9.42
CA VAL A 547 -2.75 1.87 -8.67
C VAL A 547 -2.04 1.93 -7.31
N SER A 548 -1.88 0.79 -6.64
CA SER A 548 -1.20 0.71 -5.33
C SER A 548 0.32 0.52 -5.44
N CYS A 549 0.83 0.26 -6.66
CA CYS A 549 2.18 -0.27 -6.92
C CYS A 549 2.56 -1.54 -6.13
N ASN A 550 1.63 -2.16 -5.40
CA ASN A 550 1.82 -3.47 -4.79
C ASN A 550 1.64 -4.53 -5.87
N ARG A 551 2.76 -4.97 -6.43
CA ARG A 551 2.83 -5.91 -7.55
C ARG A 551 3.38 -7.27 -7.10
N ASP A 552 3.28 -7.57 -5.81
CA ASP A 552 3.83 -8.79 -5.22
C ASP A 552 3.32 -10.05 -5.93
N ASP A 553 2.00 -10.15 -6.10
CA ASP A 553 1.32 -11.26 -6.76
C ASP A 553 0.95 -10.96 -8.23
N LEU A 554 1.51 -9.90 -8.81
CA LEU A 554 1.28 -9.56 -10.22
C LEU A 554 1.52 -10.75 -11.17
N PRO A 555 2.58 -11.56 -11.03
CA PRO A 555 2.80 -12.70 -11.91
C PRO A 555 1.66 -13.73 -11.85
N ALA A 556 1.05 -13.94 -10.68
CA ALA A 556 -0.11 -14.82 -10.54
C ALA A 556 -1.36 -14.24 -11.22
N TYR A 557 -1.58 -12.92 -11.13
CA TYR A 557 -2.70 -12.26 -11.81
C TYR A 557 -2.59 -12.37 -13.33
N ILE A 558 -1.38 -12.16 -13.87
CA ILE A 558 -1.11 -12.31 -15.30
C ILE A 558 -1.25 -13.78 -15.74
N ASN A 559 -0.84 -14.74 -14.92
CA ASN A 559 -1.05 -16.16 -15.21
C ASN A 559 -2.55 -16.51 -15.28
N ASN A 560 -3.36 -16.05 -14.34
CA ASN A 560 -4.81 -16.28 -14.36
C ASN A 560 -5.47 -15.63 -15.60
N LEU A 561 -4.97 -14.45 -16.01
CA LEU A 561 -5.41 -13.82 -17.25
C LEU A 561 -5.07 -14.69 -18.48
N ALA A 562 -3.89 -15.30 -18.50
CA ALA A 562 -3.48 -16.23 -19.54
C ALA A 562 -4.36 -17.50 -19.56
N ASP A 563 -4.65 -18.07 -18.39
CA ASP A 563 -5.56 -19.22 -18.22
C ASP A 563 -6.96 -18.89 -18.81
N ALA A 564 -7.47 -17.69 -18.56
CA ALA A 564 -8.75 -17.24 -19.11
C ALA A 564 -8.72 -17.19 -20.65
N TYR A 565 -7.67 -16.61 -21.24
CA TYR A 565 -7.52 -16.54 -22.70
C TYR A 565 -7.35 -17.94 -23.33
N GLU A 566 -6.61 -18.86 -22.69
CA GLU A 566 -6.47 -20.24 -23.18
C GLU A 566 -7.85 -20.90 -23.28
N LYS A 567 -8.68 -20.79 -22.24
CA LYS A 567 -10.03 -21.38 -22.22
C LYS A 567 -11.01 -20.69 -23.17
N MET A 568 -10.79 -19.41 -23.47
CA MET A 568 -11.53 -18.69 -24.51
C MET A 568 -11.07 -19.06 -25.94
N GLY A 569 -9.95 -19.78 -26.09
CA GLY A 569 -9.39 -20.20 -27.38
C GLY A 569 -8.42 -19.19 -28.03
N ASP A 570 -8.10 -18.09 -27.36
CA ASP A 570 -7.12 -17.09 -27.83
C ASP A 570 -5.70 -17.53 -27.41
N MET A 571 -5.18 -18.51 -28.14
CA MET A 571 -3.89 -19.16 -27.81
C MET A 571 -2.71 -18.19 -27.90
N GLU A 572 -2.74 -17.24 -28.84
CA GLU A 572 -1.68 -16.24 -29.01
C GLU A 572 -1.57 -15.33 -27.78
N LYS A 573 -2.70 -14.77 -27.32
CA LYS A 573 -2.71 -13.97 -26.08
C LYS A 573 -2.34 -14.78 -24.87
N ALA A 574 -2.86 -16.00 -24.75
CA ALA A 574 -2.51 -16.86 -23.63
C ALA A 574 -1.00 -17.10 -23.56
N ALA A 575 -0.33 -17.46 -24.66
CA ALA A 575 1.12 -17.68 -24.65
C ALA A 575 1.92 -16.41 -24.36
N LYS A 576 1.49 -15.26 -24.89
CA LYS A 576 2.06 -13.96 -24.54
C LYS A 576 1.99 -13.72 -23.02
N TYR A 577 0.82 -13.83 -22.41
CA TYR A 577 0.66 -13.56 -20.98
C TYR A 577 1.35 -14.60 -20.10
N TYR A 578 1.37 -15.89 -20.47
CA TYR A 578 2.17 -16.89 -19.75
C TYR A 578 3.66 -16.56 -19.78
N ARG A 579 4.19 -16.11 -20.92
CA ARG A 579 5.59 -15.69 -21.05
C ARG A 579 5.90 -14.51 -20.13
N ILE A 580 5.03 -13.49 -20.13
CA ILE A 580 5.17 -12.31 -19.27
C ILE A 580 5.11 -12.73 -17.79
N ALA A 581 4.13 -13.54 -17.41
CA ALA A 581 3.97 -14.04 -16.05
C ALA A 581 5.22 -14.81 -15.58
N TYR A 582 5.77 -15.68 -16.42
CA TYR A 582 6.99 -16.44 -16.11
C TYR A 582 8.19 -15.51 -15.87
N LEU A 583 8.48 -14.61 -16.81
CA LEU A 583 9.63 -13.71 -16.72
C LEU A 583 9.51 -12.73 -15.55
N CYS A 584 8.29 -12.27 -15.23
CA CYS A 584 8.05 -11.46 -14.03
C CYS A 584 8.21 -12.28 -12.75
N ALA A 585 7.69 -13.52 -12.69
CA ALA A 585 7.84 -14.38 -11.53
C ALA A 585 9.30 -14.73 -11.25
N GLU A 586 10.09 -14.96 -12.30
CA GLU A 586 11.52 -15.21 -12.21
C GLU A 586 12.27 -13.97 -11.72
N LEU A 587 11.98 -12.79 -12.30
CA LEU A 587 12.57 -11.52 -11.89
C LEU A 587 12.26 -11.19 -10.42
N PHE A 588 11.02 -11.43 -9.99
CA PHE A 588 10.55 -11.13 -8.62
C PHE A 588 10.98 -12.21 -7.62
N GLY A 589 11.61 -13.31 -8.08
CA GLY A 589 12.06 -14.40 -7.21
C GLY A 589 10.93 -15.21 -6.58
N LYS A 590 9.78 -15.35 -7.26
CA LYS A 590 8.59 -16.03 -6.72
C LYS A 590 8.80 -17.54 -6.66
N LYS A 591 8.56 -18.16 -5.51
CA LYS A 591 8.76 -19.62 -5.34
C LYS A 591 7.87 -20.47 -6.25
N TYR A 592 6.67 -19.96 -6.57
CA TYR A 592 5.74 -20.61 -7.50
C TYR A 592 6.10 -20.44 -8.99
N VAL A 593 7.24 -19.82 -9.34
CA VAL A 593 7.69 -19.63 -10.73
C VAL A 593 7.68 -20.92 -11.55
N HIS A 594 7.99 -22.06 -10.94
CA HIS A 594 7.98 -23.37 -11.60
C HIS A 594 6.58 -23.78 -12.09
N LYS A 595 5.51 -23.40 -11.38
CA LYS A 595 4.13 -23.67 -11.80
C LYS A 595 3.76 -22.83 -13.02
N ILE A 596 4.10 -21.54 -13.01
CA ILE A 596 3.85 -20.63 -14.14
C ILE A 596 4.67 -21.06 -15.36
N LYS A 597 5.92 -21.47 -15.15
CA LYS A 597 6.79 -22.00 -16.21
C LYS A 597 6.17 -23.24 -16.89
N ALA A 598 5.60 -24.17 -16.12
CA ALA A 598 4.94 -25.34 -16.68
C ALA A 598 3.77 -24.97 -17.60
N SER A 599 2.96 -23.96 -17.21
CA SER A 599 1.88 -23.44 -18.06
C SER A 599 2.43 -22.83 -19.36
N TYR A 600 3.51 -22.05 -19.26
CA TYR A 600 4.18 -21.45 -20.41
C TYR A 600 4.77 -22.49 -21.37
N ASP A 601 5.46 -23.50 -20.84
CA ASP A 601 6.06 -24.57 -21.65
C ASP A 601 4.97 -25.36 -22.40
N LYS A 602 3.87 -25.70 -21.72
CA LYS A 602 2.71 -26.39 -22.32
C LYS A 602 2.13 -25.62 -23.51
N ILE A 603 1.86 -24.33 -23.36
CA ILE A 603 1.23 -23.57 -24.45
C ILE A 603 2.19 -23.30 -25.61
N LYS A 604 3.50 -23.22 -25.34
CA LYS A 604 4.52 -23.06 -26.37
C LYS A 604 4.53 -24.26 -27.33
N GLU A 605 4.38 -25.48 -26.83
CA GLU A 605 4.24 -26.68 -27.64
C GLU A 605 2.98 -26.66 -28.52
N VAL A 606 1.86 -26.15 -27.98
CA VAL A 606 0.60 -25.99 -28.72
C VAL A 606 0.76 -24.98 -29.86
N ILE A 607 1.31 -23.79 -29.59
CA ILE A 607 1.54 -22.76 -30.61
C ILE A 607 2.49 -23.25 -31.70
N PHE A 608 3.60 -23.91 -31.31
CA PHE A 608 4.53 -24.47 -32.26
C PHE A 608 3.85 -25.49 -33.19
N SER A 609 2.96 -26.33 -32.63
CA SER A 609 2.18 -27.29 -33.40
C SER A 609 1.14 -26.64 -34.32
N ILE A 610 0.60 -25.48 -33.96
CA ILE A 610 -0.33 -24.70 -34.80
C ILE A 610 0.41 -24.08 -35.98
N HIS A 611 1.61 -23.51 -35.76
CA HIS A 611 2.41 -22.86 -36.81
C HIS A 611 3.05 -23.83 -37.81
N LEU A 612 3.14 -25.13 -37.46
CA LEU A 612 3.62 -26.19 -38.35
C LEU A 612 2.52 -26.81 -39.23
N LYS A 613 1.24 -26.52 -38.98
CA LYS A 613 0.09 -26.97 -39.77
C LYS A 613 -0.37 -25.86 -40.70
#